data_AF-A0A834A1T9-F1
#
_entry.id   AF-A0A834A1T9-F1
#
_cell.length_a   1.000
_cell.length_b   1.000
_cell.length_c   1.000
_cell.angle_alpha   90.00
_cell.angle_beta   90.00
_cell.angle_gamma   90.00
#
_symmetry.space_group_name_H-M   'P 1'
#
loop_
_entity.id
_entity.type
_entity.pdbx_description
1 polymer ?
#
loop_
_entity_poly.entity_id
_entity_poly.type
_entity_poly.pdbx_seq_one_letter_code
_entity_poly.pdbx_strand_id
1 'polypeptide(L)'
;MSQGFINQHTVERKGKQVCKYYLERKCIKGDECKFDHDAEIEKKKEMCKFYVQGYCTRGENCLYLHNEYPCKFYHTGTKCYQGEHCKFSHAPLTAETQELLAKVLDTEKKS
;
A
#
# COMPACT_ATOMS: atom_id res chain seq x y z
N MET A 1 21.50 23.89 -3.78
CA MET A 1 20.42 23.53 -2.81
C MET A 1 21.12 23.21 -1.49
N SER A 2 20.54 23.56 -0.34
CA SER A 2 21.16 23.21 0.95
C SER A 2 20.98 21.73 1.26
N GLN A 3 21.94 21.13 1.98
CA GLN A 3 21.87 19.72 2.36
C GLN A 3 20.61 19.41 3.20
N GLY A 4 20.20 20.35 4.05
CA GLY A 4 18.95 20.23 4.83
C GLY A 4 17.69 20.16 3.97
N PHE A 5 17.63 20.94 2.88
CA PHE A 5 16.49 20.89 1.95
C PHE A 5 16.39 19.53 1.25
N ILE A 6 17.54 19.00 0.80
CA ILE A 6 17.62 17.71 0.11
C ILE A 6 17.18 16.58 1.04
N ASN A 7 17.71 16.52 2.27
CA ASN A 7 17.39 15.47 3.23
C ASN A 7 15.90 15.47 3.64
N GLN A 8 15.22 16.62 3.61
CA GLN A 8 13.80 16.71 3.94
C GLN A 8 12.88 16.23 2.80
N HIS A 9 13.31 16.40 1.54
CA HIS A 9 12.46 16.17 0.36
C HIS A 9 12.85 14.90 -0.43
N THR A 10 13.93 14.22 -0.03
CA THR A 10 14.44 13.02 -0.70
C THR A 10 14.63 11.86 0.27
N VAL A 11 14.70 10.66 -0.29
CA VAL A 11 15.21 9.46 0.38
C VAL A 11 16.30 8.85 -0.47
N GLU A 12 17.35 8.35 0.15
CA GLU A 12 18.41 7.65 -0.58
C GLU A 12 17.97 6.21 -0.87
N ARG A 13 17.94 5.83 -2.14
CA ARG A 13 17.70 4.44 -2.59
C ARG A 13 18.69 4.08 -3.68
N LYS A 14 19.43 2.98 -3.49
CA LYS A 14 20.45 2.50 -4.44
C LYS A 14 21.43 3.60 -4.88
N GLY A 15 21.82 4.49 -3.96
CA GLY A 15 22.73 5.61 -4.23
C GLY A 15 22.11 6.81 -4.96
N LYS A 16 20.80 6.80 -5.23
CA LYS A 16 20.06 7.92 -5.84
C LYS A 16 19.21 8.66 -4.81
N GLN A 17 19.11 9.98 -4.94
CA GLN A 17 18.20 10.83 -4.15
C GLN A 17 16.82 10.87 -4.80
N VAL A 18 15.94 10.02 -4.29
CA VAL A 18 14.59 9.83 -4.82
C VAL A 18 13.63 10.82 -4.15
N CYS A 19 12.75 11.46 -4.93
CA CYS A 19 11.74 12.35 -4.39
C CYS A 19 10.81 11.61 -3.40
N LYS A 20 10.77 12.06 -2.14
CA LYS A 20 9.88 11.47 -1.12
C LYS A 20 8.40 11.56 -1.54
N TYR A 21 8.01 12.69 -2.13
CA TYR A 21 6.63 12.90 -2.58
C TYR A 21 6.27 12.06 -3.79
N TYR A 22 7.24 11.66 -4.61
CA TYR A 22 7.00 10.76 -5.73
C TYR A 22 6.69 9.35 -5.24
N LEU A 23 7.46 8.86 -4.27
CA LEU A 23 7.18 7.58 -3.61
C LEU A 23 5.80 7.55 -2.94
N GLU A 24 5.34 8.72 -2.48
CA GLU A 24 3.98 8.88 -1.93
C GLU A 24 2.91 9.17 -2.99
N ARG A 25 3.24 9.22 -4.28
CA ARG A 25 2.34 9.62 -5.39
C ARG A 25 1.61 10.95 -5.09
N LYS A 26 2.37 11.90 -4.53
CA LYS A 26 1.96 13.27 -4.18
C LYS A 26 2.82 14.32 -4.85
N CYS A 27 3.87 13.93 -5.58
CA CYS A 27 4.71 14.90 -6.30
C CYS A 27 3.87 15.56 -7.39
N ILE A 28 3.72 16.89 -7.30
CA ILE A 28 3.00 17.71 -8.28
C ILE A 28 3.92 18.29 -9.35
N LYS A 29 5.24 18.09 -9.21
CA LYS A 29 6.24 18.67 -10.11
C LYS A 29 6.47 17.84 -11.37
N GLY A 30 5.96 16.60 -11.43
CA GLY A 30 6.15 15.72 -12.59
C GLY A 30 7.62 15.67 -13.02
N ASP A 31 7.86 15.89 -14.30
CA ASP A 31 9.21 15.93 -14.90
C ASP A 31 10.03 17.18 -14.50
N GLU A 32 9.41 18.23 -13.96
CA GLU A 32 10.11 19.39 -13.42
C GLU A 32 10.69 19.15 -12.01
N CYS A 33 10.48 17.95 -11.44
CA CYS A 33 11.05 17.63 -10.15
C CYS A 33 12.57 17.50 -10.24
N LYS A 34 13.30 18.16 -9.33
CA LYS A 34 14.77 18.15 -9.29
C LYS A 34 15.36 16.87 -8.68
N PHE A 35 14.53 15.87 -8.40
CA PHE A 35 14.87 14.65 -7.68
C PHE A 35 14.42 13.43 -8.48
N ASP A 36 15.03 12.27 -8.23
CA ASP A 36 14.81 11.07 -9.04
C ASP A 36 13.39 10.48 -8.81
N HIS A 37 12.74 10.10 -9.92
CA HIS A 37 11.42 9.47 -9.98
C HIS A 37 11.48 8.06 -10.61
N ASP A 38 12.67 7.48 -10.78
CA ASP A 38 12.89 6.16 -11.38
C ASP A 38 12.88 5.04 -10.31
N ALA A 39 12.37 5.35 -9.13
CA ALA A 39 12.29 4.40 -8.03
C ALA A 39 11.01 3.56 -8.11
N GLU A 40 11.18 2.26 -7.92
CA GLU A 40 10.06 1.34 -7.76
C GLU A 40 9.24 1.69 -6.51
N ILE A 41 7.96 2.00 -6.73
CA ILE A 41 7.01 2.34 -5.66
C ILE A 41 6.35 1.06 -5.18
N GLU A 42 6.84 0.53 -4.06
CA GLU A 42 6.22 -0.59 -3.39
C GLU A 42 4.86 -0.19 -2.80
N LYS A 43 3.83 -1.01 -3.03
CA LYS A 43 2.56 -0.85 -2.31
C LYS A 43 2.82 -1.09 -0.82
N LYS A 44 2.27 -0.22 0.01
CA LYS A 44 2.17 -0.45 1.45
C LYS A 44 1.35 -1.71 1.66
N LYS A 45 1.91 -2.62 2.45
CA LYS A 45 1.29 -3.85 2.89
C LYS A 45 0.21 -3.55 3.94
N GLU A 46 -0.76 -2.72 3.57
CA GLU A 46 -1.83 -2.22 4.41
C GLU A 46 -3.08 -2.04 3.54
N MET A 47 -4.25 -2.26 4.13
CA MET A 47 -5.53 -2.13 3.45
C MET A 47 -5.89 -0.65 3.20
N CYS A 48 -6.38 -0.34 2.01
CA CYS A 48 -6.86 1.00 1.68
C CYS A 48 -8.23 1.28 2.32
N LYS A 49 -8.25 2.12 3.37
CA LYS A 49 -9.49 2.52 4.06
C LYS A 49 -10.52 3.18 3.10
N PHE A 50 -10.03 3.98 2.15
CA PHE A 50 -10.85 4.67 1.15
C PHE A 50 -11.50 3.69 0.17
N TYR A 51 -10.80 2.60 -0.18
CA TYR A 51 -11.32 1.57 -1.09
C TYR A 51 -12.41 0.75 -0.42
N VAL A 52 -12.19 0.33 0.83
CA VAL A 52 -13.21 -0.41 1.61
C VAL A 52 -14.51 0.37 1.69
N GLN A 53 -14.41 1.68 1.88
CA GLN A 53 -15.55 2.59 1.98
C GLN A 53 -16.11 3.03 0.61
N GLY A 54 -15.43 2.71 -0.50
CA GLY A 54 -15.94 2.92 -1.87
C GLY A 54 -15.62 4.26 -2.52
N TYR A 55 -14.71 5.07 -1.96
CA TYR A 55 -14.36 6.40 -2.49
C TYR A 55 -12.86 6.58 -2.77
N CYS A 56 -12.12 5.47 -2.94
CA CYS A 56 -10.73 5.55 -3.41
C CYS A 56 -10.68 6.06 -4.86
N THR A 57 -10.13 7.25 -5.06
CA THR A 57 -9.92 7.85 -6.39
C THR A 57 -8.58 7.48 -7.01
N ARG A 58 -7.72 6.76 -6.27
CA ARG A 58 -6.37 6.41 -6.71
C ARG A 58 -6.33 5.17 -7.61
N GLY A 59 -7.38 4.33 -7.62
CA GLY A 59 -7.44 3.13 -8.47
C GLY A 59 -6.20 2.23 -8.31
N GLU A 60 -5.65 1.77 -9.42
CA GLU A 60 -4.39 1.00 -9.46
C GLU A 60 -3.18 1.81 -8.98
N ASN A 61 -3.30 3.13 -8.98
CA ASN A 61 -2.30 4.04 -8.46
C ASN A 61 -2.38 4.23 -6.94
N CYS A 62 -3.19 3.45 -6.23
CA CYS A 62 -3.22 3.47 -4.78
C CYS A 62 -1.94 2.86 -4.21
N LEU A 63 -1.40 3.51 -3.17
CA LEU A 63 -0.28 2.97 -2.40
C LEU A 63 -0.71 1.84 -1.47
N TYR A 64 -2.00 1.67 -1.22
CA TYR A 64 -2.54 0.70 -0.29
C TYR A 64 -3.21 -0.45 -1.07
N LEU A 65 -3.27 -1.62 -0.47
CA LEU A 65 -3.89 -2.81 -1.07
C LEU A 65 -5.42 -2.66 -1.15
N HIS A 66 -5.98 -3.09 -2.27
CA HIS A 66 -7.41 -3.12 -2.56
C HIS A 66 -7.92 -4.55 -2.47
N ASN A 67 -8.35 -5.12 -3.60
CA ASN A 67 -8.81 -6.51 -3.72
C ASN A 67 -7.68 -7.53 -3.57
N GLU A 68 -6.42 -7.11 -3.47
CA GLU A 68 -5.28 -7.99 -3.19
C GLU A 68 -5.16 -8.32 -1.69
N TYR A 69 -5.82 -7.56 -0.81
CA TYR A 69 -5.77 -7.80 0.62
C TYR A 69 -6.56 -9.07 0.98
N PRO A 70 -6.00 -10.02 1.75
CA PRO A 70 -6.64 -11.31 2.00
C PRO A 70 -7.94 -11.17 2.80
N CYS A 71 -8.97 -11.88 2.36
CA CYS A 71 -10.24 -11.95 3.07
C CYS A 71 -10.07 -12.76 4.36
N LYS A 72 -10.18 -12.08 5.51
CA LYS A 72 -10.03 -12.75 6.79
C LYS A 72 -11.01 -13.89 6.97
N PHE A 73 -12.29 -13.70 6.65
CA PHE A 73 -13.30 -14.73 6.84
C PHE A 73 -12.97 -15.99 6.04
N TYR A 74 -12.75 -15.82 4.72
CA TYR A 74 -12.44 -16.91 3.82
C TYR A 74 -11.24 -17.76 4.27
N HIS A 75 -10.17 -17.12 4.79
CA HIS A 75 -8.95 -17.81 5.18
C HIS A 75 -8.91 -18.28 6.64
N THR A 76 -9.78 -17.78 7.53
CA THR A 76 -9.81 -18.20 8.96
C THR A 76 -10.85 -19.27 9.27
N GLY A 77 -11.45 -19.88 8.25
CA GLY A 77 -12.46 -20.93 8.41
C GLY A 77 -13.87 -20.40 8.71
N THR A 78 -14.07 -19.08 8.72
CA THR A 78 -15.41 -18.48 8.78
C THR A 78 -15.97 -18.33 7.37
N LYS A 79 -17.25 -18.64 7.14
CA LYS A 79 -17.82 -18.47 5.80
C LYS A 79 -17.83 -16.99 5.39
N CYS A 80 -17.23 -16.66 4.24
CA CYS A 80 -17.40 -15.37 3.59
C CYS A 80 -18.75 -15.33 2.86
N TYR A 81 -19.66 -14.45 3.27
CA TYR A 81 -20.99 -14.32 2.67
C TYR A 81 -21.02 -13.43 1.41
N GLN A 82 -19.92 -12.71 1.15
CA GLN A 82 -19.84 -11.80 0.01
C GLN A 82 -19.57 -12.52 -1.32
N GLY A 83 -19.16 -13.79 -1.29
CA GLY A 83 -18.88 -14.59 -2.48
C GLY A 83 -17.93 -13.89 -3.45
N GLU A 84 -18.31 -13.84 -4.73
CA GLU A 84 -17.58 -13.17 -5.82
C GLU A 84 -17.57 -11.64 -5.70
N HIS A 85 -18.44 -11.06 -4.88
CA HIS A 85 -18.49 -9.62 -4.60
C HIS A 85 -17.67 -9.23 -3.36
N CYS A 86 -16.85 -10.14 -2.83
CA CYS A 86 -15.95 -9.83 -1.74
C CYS A 86 -14.97 -8.74 -2.15
N LYS A 87 -14.86 -7.69 -1.33
CA LYS A 87 -13.90 -6.60 -1.55
C LYS A 87 -12.45 -7.02 -1.28
N PHE A 88 -12.24 -8.22 -0.76
CA PHE A 88 -10.96 -8.79 -0.36
C PHE A 88 -10.66 -10.06 -1.14
N SER A 89 -9.39 -10.40 -1.24
CA SER A 89 -8.91 -11.56 -2.01
C SER A 89 -9.32 -12.88 -1.39
N HIS A 90 -9.83 -13.79 -2.23
CA HIS A 90 -9.95 -15.23 -1.94
C HIS A 90 -8.86 -16.06 -2.64
N ALA A 91 -7.90 -15.40 -3.30
CA ALA A 91 -6.78 -16.10 -3.93
C ALA A 91 -5.93 -16.82 -2.88
N PRO A 92 -5.20 -17.88 -3.27
CA PRO A 92 -4.28 -18.55 -2.36
C PRO A 92 -3.32 -17.55 -1.69
N LEU A 93 -3.14 -17.70 -0.37
CA LEU A 93 -2.25 -16.82 0.39
C LEU A 93 -0.80 -17.05 -0.06
N THR A 94 -0.12 -15.96 -0.41
CA THR A 94 1.34 -15.90 -0.48
C THR A 94 1.92 -15.70 0.92
N ALA A 95 3.22 -15.95 1.09
CA ALA A 95 3.92 -15.70 2.36
C ALA A 95 3.67 -14.28 2.91
N GLU A 96 3.62 -13.29 2.02
CA GLU A 96 3.37 -11.89 2.39
C GLU A 96 1.93 -11.66 2.85
N THR A 97 0.95 -12.18 2.12
CA THR A 97 -0.47 -12.03 2.50
C THR A 97 -0.83 -12.82 3.76
N GLN A 98 -0.16 -13.95 4.00
CA GLN A 98 -0.31 -14.72 5.23
C GLN A 98 0.18 -13.93 6.44
N GLU A 99 1.34 -13.27 6.34
CA GLU A 99 1.85 -12.38 7.39
C GLU A 99 0.88 -11.21 7.66
N LEU A 100 0.30 -10.64 6.61
CA LEU A 100 -0.69 -9.57 6.73
C LEU A 100 -1.96 -10.00 7.45
N LEU A 101 -2.48 -11.17 7.09
CA LEU A 101 -3.64 -11.74 7.76
C LEU A 101 -3.35 -12.00 9.24
N ALA A 102 -2.20 -12.58 9.56
CA ALA A 102 -1.80 -12.84 10.95
C ALA A 102 -1.78 -11.54 11.78
N LYS A 103 -1.15 -10.48 11.27
CA LYS A 103 -1.10 -9.16 11.93
C LYS A 103 -2.49 -8.61 12.27
N VAL A 104 -3.46 -8.73 11.37
CA VAL A 104 -4.84 -8.26 11.64
C VAL A 104 -5.49 -9.07 12.74
N LEU A 105 -5.39 -10.40 12.68
CA LEU A 105 -5.99 -11.28 13.68
C LEU A 105 -5.41 -11.06 15.08
N ASP A 106 -4.10 -10.78 15.17
CA ASP A 106 -3.45 -10.46 16.45
C ASP A 106 -3.86 -9.09 17.00
N THR A 107 -4.16 -8.13 16.12
CA THR A 107 -4.64 -6.80 16.54
C THR A 107 -6.07 -6.88 17.08
N GLU A 108 -6.93 -7.70 16.46
CA GLU A 108 -8.32 -7.93 16.89
C GLU A 108 -8.39 -8.70 18.23
N LYS A 109 -7.47 -9.63 18.51
CA LYS A 109 -7.39 -10.34 19.81
C LYS A 109 -6.96 -9.46 20.99
N LYS A 110 -6.34 -8.31 20.71
CA LYS A 110 -5.83 -7.36 21.71
C LYS A 110 -6.78 -6.17 21.95
N SER A 111 -7.86 -6.09 21.19
CA SER A 111 -8.90 -5.05 21.30
C SER A 111 -10.10 -5.58 22.08
#